data_AF-A0A413RVF8-F1
#
_entry.id   AF-A0A413RVF8-F1
#
_cell.length_a   1.000
_cell.length_b   1.000
_cell.length_c   1.000
_cell.angle_alpha   90.00
_cell.angle_beta   90.00
_cell.angle_gamma   90.00
#
_symmetry.space_group_name_H-M   'P 1'
#
loop_
_entity.id
_entity.type
_entity.pdbx_description
1 polymer ?
#
loop_
_entity_poly.entity_id
_entity_poly.type
_entity_poly.pdbx_seq_one_letter_code
_entity_poly.pdbx_strand_id
1 'polypeptide(L)'
;MKSNRVIKVFSKNKILKKEFIRENKFSRKTEFLRKSVVFIVTIAMILGMAGCGKTTEKEDNYRLKIVTSLFPYYDMARAVIGDVKGIDLKMIVTPGQDSHSFEPTPSDVIQMENADVLIYNGGSLETWIDTLLDSLNNKNQIKMKMMDYVDVLNEEIVEGMDTRFDSHDEHSHSEDSHNHKEHSHSEDSYNQEEGSHSEDSLKHEEHSHDSEVSDHEEESHNETDEHIWTSPVNEMIMTEKICETLSKALPEEKENFQKNAESYIKQLKELDSEIRIVVNNSKTKEIIFADKFPLQYFAKEYGLKYYAAFPGCGSDMEPSAKTIAFLVDKIKEDNIKAVFYLELSSHIVADAIETDTGAKPLQFNSCHNITQKQFDSGVTYVDLMKENVNNLKIALGE
;
A
#
# COMPACT_ATOMS: atom_id res chain seq x y z
N MET A 1 27.74 32.11 -86.13
CA MET A 1 29.20 32.43 -86.10
C MET A 1 29.50 33.47 -85.01
N LYS A 2 29.75 33.04 -83.76
CA LYS A 2 30.50 33.78 -82.71
C LYS A 2 30.70 32.94 -81.42
N SER A 3 30.61 31.61 -81.51
CA SER A 3 30.91 30.69 -80.39
C SER A 3 31.88 29.57 -80.80
N ASN A 4 32.81 29.88 -81.71
CA ASN A 4 33.89 28.95 -82.11
C ASN A 4 35.28 29.44 -81.66
N ARG A 5 35.35 30.47 -80.81
CA ARG A 5 36.61 30.94 -80.19
C ARG A 5 36.78 30.54 -78.73
N VAL A 6 35.71 30.15 -78.02
CA VAL A 6 35.82 29.70 -76.61
C VAL A 6 36.15 28.20 -76.52
N ILE A 7 35.66 27.37 -77.44
CA ILE A 7 35.91 25.92 -77.42
C ILE A 7 37.35 25.55 -77.85
N LYS A 8 38.04 26.44 -78.59
CA LYS A 8 39.45 26.22 -78.98
C LYS A 8 40.48 26.54 -77.90
N VAL A 9 40.07 27.13 -76.77
CA VAL A 9 40.95 27.34 -75.59
C VAL A 9 40.86 26.16 -74.61
N PHE A 10 39.79 25.36 -74.66
CA PHE A 10 39.61 24.18 -73.81
C PHE A 10 40.36 22.91 -74.29
N SER A 11 40.83 22.84 -75.55
CA SER A 11 41.49 21.62 -76.06
C SER A 11 43.00 21.56 -75.85
N LYS A 12 43.66 22.64 -75.42
CA LYS A 12 45.13 22.68 -75.22
C LYS A 12 45.62 22.77 -73.77
N ASN A 13 44.72 22.90 -72.78
CA ASN A 13 45.13 23.00 -71.38
C ASN A 13 44.87 21.68 -70.62
N LYS A 14 45.91 20.84 -70.50
CA LYS A 14 45.85 19.50 -69.87
C LYS A 14 45.37 19.54 -68.41
N ILE A 15 45.56 20.67 -67.74
CA ILE A 15 45.19 20.90 -66.33
C ILE A 15 43.67 21.05 -66.19
N LEU A 16 43.03 21.92 -66.98
CA LEU A 16 41.58 22.12 -66.95
C LEU A 16 40.78 20.86 -67.32
N LYS A 17 41.31 20.03 -68.23
CA LYS A 17 40.68 18.74 -68.58
C LYS A 17 40.78 17.72 -67.44
N LYS A 18 41.89 17.72 -66.69
CA LYS A 18 42.06 16.87 -65.49
C LYS A 18 41.15 17.33 -64.36
N GLU A 19 41.00 18.63 -64.14
CA GLU A 19 40.10 19.18 -63.11
C GLU A 19 38.63 18.89 -63.43
N PHE A 20 38.17 19.11 -64.67
CA PHE A 20 36.80 18.79 -65.08
C PHE A 20 36.48 17.28 -64.94
N ILE A 21 37.41 16.40 -65.32
CA ILE A 21 37.23 14.94 -65.14
C ILE A 21 37.23 14.58 -63.64
N ARG A 22 38.04 15.26 -62.81
CA ARG A 22 38.13 15.00 -61.37
C ARG A 22 36.85 15.46 -60.65
N GLU A 23 36.31 16.63 -60.98
CA GLU A 23 35.03 17.12 -60.45
C GLU A 23 33.85 16.24 -60.87
N ASN A 24 33.78 15.83 -62.14
CA ASN A 24 32.67 15.00 -62.63
C ASN A 24 32.73 13.57 -62.05
N LYS A 25 33.94 13.05 -61.76
CA LYS A 25 34.15 11.76 -61.08
C LYS A 25 33.87 11.86 -59.57
N PHE A 26 34.09 13.02 -58.96
CA PHE A 26 33.73 13.30 -57.58
C PHE A 26 32.21 13.42 -57.40
N SER A 27 31.55 14.16 -58.30
CA SER A 27 30.08 14.31 -58.35
C SER A 27 29.35 12.98 -58.57
N ARG A 28 29.85 12.12 -59.47
CA ARG A 28 29.31 10.76 -59.64
C ARG A 28 29.51 9.87 -58.42
N LYS A 29 30.63 10.01 -57.70
CA LYS A 29 30.88 9.26 -56.46
C LYS A 29 29.97 9.73 -55.33
N THR A 30 29.75 11.04 -55.18
CA THR A 30 28.85 11.59 -54.16
C THR A 30 27.39 11.26 -54.43
N GLU A 31 26.94 11.24 -55.70
CA GLU A 31 25.63 10.71 -56.09
C GLU A 31 25.49 9.21 -55.78
N PHE A 32 26.50 8.41 -56.07
CA PHE A 32 26.49 6.97 -55.79
C PHE A 32 26.47 6.69 -54.28
N LEU A 33 27.25 7.44 -53.49
CA LEU A 33 27.24 7.39 -52.02
C LEU A 33 25.88 7.83 -51.46
N ARG A 34 25.28 8.92 -51.96
CA ARG A 34 23.93 9.35 -51.56
C ARG A 34 22.87 8.29 -51.86
N LYS A 35 22.87 7.70 -53.07
CA LYS A 35 21.93 6.64 -53.45
C LYS A 35 22.13 5.37 -52.62
N SER A 36 23.38 5.03 -52.29
CA SER A 36 23.70 3.88 -51.43
C SER A 36 23.26 4.11 -49.98
N VAL A 37 23.46 5.31 -49.42
CA VAL A 37 23.00 5.67 -48.08
C VAL A 37 21.48 5.70 -48.00
N VAL A 38 20.80 6.27 -49.00
CA VAL A 38 19.33 6.24 -49.07
C VAL A 38 18.83 4.79 -49.14
N PHE A 39 19.45 3.96 -49.99
CA PHE A 39 19.07 2.54 -50.10
C PHE A 39 19.29 1.76 -48.80
N ILE A 40 20.39 2.00 -48.08
CA ILE A 40 20.66 1.39 -46.76
C ILE A 40 19.65 1.86 -45.71
N VAL A 41 19.32 3.15 -45.67
CA VAL A 41 18.31 3.70 -44.74
C VAL A 41 16.92 3.14 -45.06
N THR A 42 16.55 3.01 -46.34
CA THR A 42 15.27 2.41 -46.74
C THR A 42 15.19 0.93 -46.36
N ILE A 43 16.28 0.17 -46.52
CA ILE A 43 16.34 -1.24 -46.09
C ILE A 43 16.26 -1.36 -44.56
N ALA A 44 16.95 -0.49 -43.82
CA ALA A 44 16.88 -0.45 -42.36
C ALA A 44 15.46 -0.11 -41.85
N MET A 45 14.73 0.76 -42.57
CA MET A 45 13.34 1.08 -42.26
C MET A 45 12.38 -0.09 -42.54
N ILE A 46 12.62 -0.85 -43.60
CA ILE A 46 11.82 -2.04 -43.93
C ILE A 46 12.10 -3.19 -42.94
N LEU A 47 13.34 -3.35 -42.49
CA LEU A 47 13.72 -4.34 -41.47
C LEU A 47 13.23 -3.97 -40.05
N GLY A 48 13.03 -2.68 -39.76
CA GLY A 48 12.45 -2.21 -38.50
C GLY A 48 10.97 -2.56 -38.31
N MET A 49 10.24 -2.87 -39.39
CA MET A 49 8.82 -3.24 -39.34
C MET A 49 8.56 -4.75 -39.30
N ALA A 50 9.61 -5.58 -39.41
CA ALA A 50 9.52 -7.04 -39.28
C ALA A 50 9.75 -7.54 -37.83
N GLY A 51 9.99 -6.62 -36.88
CA GLY A 51 10.21 -6.91 -35.46
C GLY A 51 8.94 -6.95 -34.60
N CYS A 52 7.79 -6.54 -35.12
CA CYS A 52 6.50 -6.82 -34.49
C CYS A 52 6.06 -8.24 -34.84
N GLY A 53 6.77 -9.23 -34.29
CA GLY A 53 6.08 -10.47 -33.94
C GLY A 53 4.97 -10.06 -32.99
N LYS A 54 3.72 -10.33 -33.36
CA LYS A 54 2.65 -10.42 -32.37
C LYS A 54 3.21 -11.30 -31.26
N THR A 55 3.47 -10.73 -30.09
CA THR A 55 3.37 -11.49 -28.86
C THR A 55 1.92 -11.95 -28.84
N THR A 56 1.70 -13.12 -29.44
CA THR A 56 0.59 -13.97 -29.04
C THR A 56 0.84 -14.16 -27.56
N GLU A 57 0.21 -13.34 -26.71
CA GLU A 57 -0.10 -13.79 -25.37
C GLU A 57 -0.69 -15.18 -25.59
N LYS A 58 -0.02 -16.20 -25.04
CA LYS A 58 -0.67 -17.48 -24.95
C LYS A 58 -1.95 -17.17 -24.16
N GLU A 59 -3.10 -17.31 -24.81
CA GLU A 59 -4.33 -17.59 -24.10
C GLU A 59 -4.08 -18.93 -23.40
N ASP A 60 -3.42 -18.86 -22.25
CA ASP A 60 -3.34 -19.97 -21.34
C ASP A 60 -4.79 -20.19 -20.90
N ASN A 61 -5.38 -21.26 -21.42
CA ASN A 61 -6.77 -21.60 -21.21
C ASN A 61 -6.91 -22.16 -19.79
N TYR A 62 -6.85 -21.26 -18.81
CA TYR A 62 -7.04 -21.59 -17.40
C TYR A 62 -8.48 -22.03 -17.16
N ARG A 63 -8.63 -23.06 -16.35
CA ARG A 63 -9.91 -23.59 -15.87
C ARG A 63 -10.54 -22.67 -14.81
N LEU A 64 -9.70 -21.91 -14.11
CA LEU A 64 -10.12 -20.95 -13.09
C LEU A 64 -9.06 -19.85 -12.96
N LYS A 65 -9.49 -18.60 -12.92
CA LYS A 65 -8.65 -17.42 -12.66
C LYS A 65 -9.04 -16.79 -11.34
N ILE A 66 -8.10 -16.71 -10.41
CA ILE A 66 -8.27 -16.16 -9.07
C ILE A 66 -7.38 -14.94 -8.94
N VAL A 67 -7.95 -13.82 -8.52
CA VAL A 67 -7.20 -12.62 -8.17
C VAL A 67 -7.44 -12.30 -6.70
N THR A 68 -6.35 -12.06 -5.98
CA THR A 68 -6.36 -11.62 -4.60
C THR A 68 -5.76 -10.22 -4.51
N SER A 69 -6.23 -9.40 -3.59
CA SER A 69 -5.65 -8.08 -3.37
C SER A 69 -4.30 -8.16 -2.64
N LEU A 70 -4.24 -8.90 -1.53
CA LEU A 70 -3.12 -8.93 -0.59
C LEU A 70 -2.51 -10.33 -0.39
N PHE A 71 -1.35 -10.37 0.28
CA PHE A 71 -0.61 -11.58 0.59
C PHE A 71 -1.37 -12.62 1.44
N PRO A 72 -2.06 -12.30 2.54
CA PRO A 72 -2.73 -13.32 3.35
C PRO A 72 -3.76 -14.10 2.51
N TYR A 73 -4.58 -13.41 1.71
CA TYR A 73 -5.55 -14.06 0.83
C TYR A 73 -4.89 -14.83 -0.32
N TYR A 74 -3.78 -14.32 -0.85
CA TYR A 74 -2.98 -15.05 -1.82
C TYR A 74 -2.49 -16.37 -1.23
N ASP A 75 -1.96 -16.36 -0.01
CA ASP A 75 -1.44 -17.57 0.63
C ASP A 75 -2.55 -18.55 0.99
N MET A 76 -3.69 -18.08 1.53
CA MET A 76 -4.86 -18.94 1.75
C MET A 76 -5.32 -19.61 0.45
N ALA A 77 -5.50 -18.83 -0.62
CA ALA A 77 -5.92 -19.35 -1.91
C ALA A 77 -4.89 -20.33 -2.47
N ARG A 78 -3.60 -20.00 -2.40
CA ARG A 78 -2.47 -20.87 -2.78
C ARG A 78 -2.50 -22.19 -2.03
N ALA A 79 -2.74 -22.15 -0.71
CA ALA A 79 -2.82 -23.33 0.13
C ALA A 79 -4.01 -24.21 -0.24
N VAL A 80 -5.19 -23.63 -0.52
CA VAL A 80 -6.39 -24.36 -0.93
C VAL A 80 -6.22 -24.98 -2.32
N ILE A 81 -5.70 -24.24 -3.30
CA ILE A 81 -5.53 -24.78 -4.67
C ILE A 81 -4.45 -25.87 -4.74
N GLY A 82 -3.39 -25.76 -3.92
CA GLY A 82 -2.27 -26.70 -3.90
C GLY A 82 -1.70 -26.97 -5.30
N ASP A 83 -1.58 -28.25 -5.66
CA ASP A 83 -0.99 -28.68 -6.94
C ASP A 83 -1.98 -28.76 -8.11
N VAL A 84 -3.25 -28.39 -7.91
CA VAL A 84 -4.29 -28.48 -8.93
C VAL A 84 -3.90 -27.69 -10.18
N LYS A 85 -4.00 -28.32 -11.35
CA LYS A 85 -3.53 -27.75 -12.62
C LYS A 85 -4.60 -26.95 -13.33
N GLY A 86 -4.15 -25.93 -14.07
CA GLY A 86 -5.00 -25.06 -14.85
C GLY A 86 -5.67 -23.96 -14.03
N ILE A 87 -5.13 -23.61 -12.87
CA ILE A 87 -5.58 -22.46 -12.08
C ILE A 87 -4.52 -21.35 -12.20
N ASP A 88 -4.96 -20.14 -12.52
CA ASP A 88 -4.15 -18.92 -12.47
C ASP A 88 -4.47 -18.20 -11.16
N LEU A 89 -3.46 -17.95 -10.33
CA LEU A 89 -3.60 -17.22 -9.06
C LEU A 89 -2.66 -16.03 -9.08
N LYS A 90 -3.22 -14.83 -8.92
CA LYS A 90 -2.45 -13.58 -8.92
C LYS A 90 -2.78 -12.72 -7.72
N MET A 91 -1.76 -12.01 -7.23
CA MET A 91 -1.87 -11.00 -6.18
C MET A 91 -1.68 -9.62 -6.82
N ILE A 92 -2.55 -8.65 -6.50
CA ILE A 92 -2.51 -7.31 -7.09
C ILE A 92 -1.47 -6.43 -6.41
N VAL A 93 -1.51 -6.31 -5.09
CA VAL A 93 -0.49 -5.55 -4.36
C VAL A 93 0.79 -6.36 -4.37
N THR A 94 1.80 -5.86 -5.09
CA THR A 94 3.04 -6.61 -5.35
C THR A 94 3.89 -6.70 -4.07
N PRO A 95 4.66 -7.79 -3.86
CA PRO A 95 5.54 -7.92 -2.69
C PRO A 95 6.42 -6.68 -2.45
N GLY A 96 6.36 -6.13 -1.23
CA GLY A 96 7.11 -4.96 -0.79
C GLY A 96 6.44 -3.62 -1.06
N GLN A 97 5.25 -3.58 -1.67
CA GLN A 97 4.45 -2.36 -1.81
C GLN A 97 3.48 -2.19 -0.65
N ASP A 98 3.33 -0.96 -0.17
CA ASP A 98 2.32 -0.60 0.82
C ASP A 98 0.92 -0.60 0.19
N SER A 99 -0.07 -1.21 0.85
CA SER A 99 -1.40 -1.40 0.28
C SER A 99 -2.32 -0.19 0.45
N HIS A 100 -2.16 0.59 1.53
CA HIS A 100 -2.97 1.79 1.80
C HIS A 100 -2.70 2.89 0.76
N SER A 101 -1.45 2.97 0.28
CA SER A 101 -1.03 3.91 -0.76
C SER A 101 -0.92 3.30 -2.17
N PHE A 102 -1.33 2.02 -2.34
CA PHE A 102 -1.25 1.34 -3.61
C PHE A 102 -2.23 1.93 -4.63
N GLU A 103 -1.75 2.19 -5.85
CA GLU A 103 -2.59 2.56 -6.99
C GLU A 103 -2.52 1.47 -8.07
N PRO A 104 -3.64 0.81 -8.42
CA PRO A 104 -3.66 -0.23 -9.42
C PRO A 104 -3.35 0.30 -10.82
N THR A 105 -2.54 -0.45 -11.57
CA THR A 105 -2.27 -0.13 -12.98
C THR A 105 -3.45 -0.55 -13.88
N PRO A 106 -3.54 -0.04 -15.12
CA PRO A 106 -4.54 -0.53 -16.08
C PRO A 106 -4.46 -2.04 -16.33
N SER A 107 -3.27 -2.63 -16.22
CA SER A 107 -3.09 -4.08 -16.32
C SER A 107 -3.73 -4.82 -15.14
N ASP A 108 -3.67 -4.25 -13.94
CA ASP A 108 -4.27 -4.84 -12.74
C ASP A 108 -5.79 -4.81 -12.82
N VAL A 109 -6.35 -3.70 -13.32
CA VAL A 109 -7.79 -3.58 -13.60
C VAL A 109 -8.26 -4.64 -14.59
N ILE A 110 -7.53 -4.85 -15.69
CA ILE A 110 -7.86 -5.89 -16.68
C ILE A 110 -7.76 -7.29 -16.07
N GLN A 111 -6.79 -7.53 -15.20
CA GLN A 111 -6.63 -8.81 -14.51
C GLN A 111 -7.79 -9.07 -13.55
N MET A 112 -8.18 -8.08 -12.75
CA MET A 112 -9.35 -8.16 -11.88
C MET A 112 -10.64 -8.36 -12.68
N GLU A 113 -10.85 -7.65 -13.79
CA GLU A 113 -12.06 -7.81 -14.61
C GLU A 113 -12.18 -9.23 -15.20
N ASN A 114 -11.05 -9.81 -15.62
CA ASN A 114 -10.99 -11.13 -16.23
C ASN A 114 -10.95 -12.30 -15.23
N ALA A 115 -10.93 -12.03 -13.92
CA ALA A 115 -10.92 -13.07 -12.90
C ALA A 115 -12.30 -13.71 -12.73
N ASP A 116 -12.33 -15.02 -12.50
CA ASP A 116 -13.55 -15.74 -12.12
C ASP A 116 -13.86 -15.55 -10.64
N VAL A 117 -12.82 -15.43 -9.81
CA VAL A 117 -12.93 -15.17 -8.37
C VAL A 117 -12.02 -13.99 -8.00
N LEU A 118 -12.59 -12.96 -7.38
CA LEU A 118 -11.87 -11.80 -6.83
C LEU A 118 -12.00 -11.83 -5.30
N ILE A 119 -10.87 -11.88 -4.60
CA ILE A 119 -10.79 -11.95 -3.13
C ILE A 119 -10.09 -10.69 -2.63
N TYR A 120 -10.73 -9.97 -1.70
CA TYR A 120 -10.24 -8.70 -1.17
C TYR A 120 -10.68 -8.48 0.27
N ASN A 121 -10.06 -7.55 1.00
CA ASN A 121 -10.34 -7.38 2.42
C ASN A 121 -11.73 -6.76 2.65
N GLY A 122 -11.94 -5.59 2.06
CA GLY A 122 -13.00 -4.66 2.45
C GLY A 122 -12.50 -3.63 3.47
N GLY A 123 -13.42 -2.82 4.00
CA GLY A 123 -13.06 -1.73 4.90
C GLY A 123 -12.40 -0.58 4.14
N SER A 124 -11.51 0.14 4.81
CA SER A 124 -10.76 1.30 4.30
C SER A 124 -9.40 0.94 3.67
N LEU A 125 -8.94 -0.31 3.82
CA LEU A 125 -7.59 -0.73 3.46
C LEU A 125 -7.29 -0.52 1.98
N GLU A 126 -8.23 -0.96 1.14
CA GLU A 126 -8.09 -0.97 -0.31
C GLU A 126 -9.10 0.00 -0.93
N THR A 127 -9.09 1.28 -0.53
CA THR A 127 -10.07 2.29 -1.02
C THR A 127 -10.23 2.32 -2.54
N TRP A 128 -9.17 1.98 -3.28
CA TRP A 128 -9.17 1.88 -4.74
C TRP A 128 -10.11 0.78 -5.27
N ILE A 129 -10.37 -0.28 -4.50
CA ILE A 129 -11.13 -1.43 -4.98
C ILE A 129 -12.61 -1.10 -5.12
N ASP A 130 -13.20 -0.35 -4.19
CA ASP A 130 -14.64 -0.03 -4.22
C ASP A 130 -15.01 0.72 -5.49
N THR A 131 -14.18 1.71 -5.87
CA THR A 131 -14.36 2.47 -7.11
C THR A 131 -14.24 1.56 -8.35
N LEU A 132 -13.35 0.56 -8.30
CA LEU A 132 -13.20 -0.39 -9.40
C LEU A 132 -14.34 -1.38 -9.47
N LEU A 133 -14.84 -1.89 -8.34
CA LEU A 133 -15.91 -2.90 -8.30
C LEU A 133 -17.18 -2.44 -9.03
N ASP A 134 -17.50 -1.15 -8.98
CA ASP A 134 -18.61 -0.51 -9.71
C ASP A 134 -18.38 -0.46 -11.23
N SER A 135 -17.11 -0.41 -11.66
CA SER A 135 -16.71 -0.36 -13.07
C SER A 135 -16.58 -1.75 -13.72
N LEU A 136 -16.39 -2.81 -12.91
CA LEU A 136 -16.20 -4.17 -13.41
C LEU A 136 -17.50 -4.71 -14.03
N ASN A 137 -17.47 -5.02 -15.33
CA ASN A 137 -18.64 -5.49 -16.07
C ASN A 137 -18.87 -7.01 -16.00
N ASN A 138 -17.99 -7.76 -15.30
CA ASN A 138 -18.07 -9.20 -15.20
C ASN A 138 -19.14 -9.64 -14.18
N LYS A 139 -20.35 -9.90 -14.67
CA LYS A 139 -21.49 -10.32 -13.83
C LYS A 139 -21.39 -11.74 -13.28
N ASN A 140 -20.50 -12.57 -13.84
CA ASN A 140 -20.32 -13.96 -13.42
C ASN A 140 -19.16 -14.13 -12.45
N GLN A 141 -18.40 -13.06 -12.19
CA GLN A 141 -17.33 -13.05 -11.21
C GLN A 141 -17.88 -13.26 -9.80
N ILE A 142 -17.26 -14.18 -9.06
CA ILE A 142 -17.50 -14.33 -7.62
C ILE A 142 -16.58 -13.35 -6.89
N LYS A 143 -17.18 -12.35 -6.24
CA LYS A 143 -16.46 -11.37 -5.41
C LYS A 143 -16.57 -11.79 -3.94
N MET A 144 -15.44 -11.92 -3.26
CA MET A 144 -15.37 -12.28 -1.85
C MET A 144 -14.73 -11.14 -1.06
N LYS A 145 -15.56 -10.38 -0.32
CA LYS A 145 -15.09 -9.41 0.66
C LYS A 145 -14.82 -10.13 1.99
N MET A 146 -13.57 -10.24 2.39
CA MET A 146 -13.15 -11.11 3.49
C MET A 146 -13.73 -10.68 4.85
N MET A 147 -13.89 -9.37 5.08
CA MET A 147 -14.54 -8.84 6.28
C MET A 147 -16.01 -9.26 6.44
N ASP A 148 -16.71 -9.74 5.39
CA ASP A 148 -18.08 -10.25 5.53
C ASP A 148 -18.15 -11.64 6.19
N TYR A 149 -17.00 -12.31 6.40
CA TYR A 149 -16.95 -13.69 6.89
C TYR A 149 -16.45 -13.83 8.33
N VAL A 150 -16.07 -12.73 8.97
CA VAL A 150 -15.54 -12.70 10.33
C VAL A 150 -16.17 -11.57 11.13
N ASP A 151 -16.12 -11.67 12.45
CA ASP A 151 -16.55 -10.57 13.32
C ASP A 151 -15.53 -9.43 13.23
N VAL A 152 -16.00 -8.22 12.95
CA VAL A 152 -15.15 -7.04 12.80
C VAL A 152 -15.02 -6.26 14.11
N LEU A 153 -13.85 -5.64 14.31
CA LEU A 153 -13.57 -4.75 15.44
C LEU A 153 -13.57 -3.31 14.96
N ASN A 154 -13.89 -2.39 15.86
CA ASN A 154 -13.61 -0.99 15.63
C ASN A 154 -12.16 -0.71 16.02
N GLU A 155 -11.51 0.19 15.29
CA GLU A 155 -10.17 0.66 15.62
C GLU A 155 -10.14 1.23 17.04
N GLU A 156 -9.07 0.93 17.75
CA GLU A 156 -8.87 1.28 19.15
C GLU A 156 -7.60 2.10 19.29
N ILE A 157 -7.76 3.30 19.87
CA ILE A 157 -6.63 4.12 20.31
C ILE A 157 -6.39 3.84 21.80
N VAL A 158 -5.21 3.32 22.13
CA VAL A 158 -4.78 3.09 23.51
C VAL A 158 -3.89 4.23 24.01
N GLU A 159 -3.77 4.33 25.34
CA GLU A 159 -2.95 5.36 26.00
C GLU A 159 -1.52 5.39 25.43
N GLY A 160 -1.05 6.58 25.09
CA GLY A 160 0.33 6.82 24.64
C GLY A 160 0.55 6.79 23.13
N MET A 161 -0.42 6.33 22.36
CA MET A 161 -0.38 6.38 20.89
C MET A 161 -0.31 7.84 20.39
N ASP A 162 0.43 8.05 19.31
CA ASP A 162 0.48 9.31 18.58
C ASP A 162 -0.61 9.34 17.49
N THR A 163 -1.61 10.19 17.68
CA THR A 163 -2.77 10.32 16.77
C THR A 163 -2.64 11.49 15.79
N ARG A 164 -1.51 12.21 15.78
CA ARG A 164 -1.34 13.42 14.92
C ARG A 164 -1.40 13.14 13.42
N PHE A 165 -1.29 11.88 13.04
CA PHE A 165 -1.26 11.42 11.66
C PHE A 165 -2.41 10.46 11.35
N ASP A 166 -3.39 10.39 12.25
CA ASP A 166 -4.68 9.82 11.92
C ASP A 166 -5.31 10.72 10.83
N SER A 167 -5.83 10.12 9.77
CA SER A 167 -6.18 10.81 8.52
C SER A 167 -7.43 11.70 8.59
N HIS A 168 -7.87 12.03 9.80
CA HIS A 168 -9.09 12.78 10.05
C HIS A 168 -8.78 14.05 10.85
N ASP A 169 -9.11 15.18 10.22
CA ASP A 169 -9.15 16.52 10.81
C ASP A 169 -10.09 16.54 12.02
N GLU A 170 -9.63 16.04 13.17
CA GLU A 170 -10.14 16.53 14.43
C GLU A 170 -9.44 17.84 14.75
N HIS A 171 -10.09 18.94 14.39
CA HIS A 171 -9.88 20.22 15.06
C HIS A 171 -10.25 20.08 16.54
N SER A 172 -9.39 19.41 17.32
CA SER A 172 -9.40 19.55 18.76
C SER A 172 -8.95 20.97 19.05
N HIS A 173 -9.91 21.88 19.19
CA HIS A 173 -9.68 23.15 19.85
C HIS A 173 -9.29 22.83 21.29
N SER A 174 -7.99 22.65 21.55
CA SER A 174 -7.48 22.85 22.88
C SER A 174 -7.76 24.30 23.23
N GLU A 175 -8.81 24.52 24.02
CA GLU A 175 -9.02 25.78 24.72
C GLU A 175 -7.84 26.01 25.69
N ASP A 176 -6.73 26.49 25.14
CA ASP A 176 -5.74 27.22 25.91
C ASP A 176 -6.40 28.56 26.28
N SER A 177 -7.15 28.52 27.38
CA SER A 177 -7.66 29.69 28.08
C SER A 177 -6.48 30.48 28.66
N HIS A 178 -5.74 31.16 27.78
CA HIS A 178 -4.84 32.22 28.17
C HIS A 178 -5.67 33.43 28.58
N ASN A 179 -5.97 33.49 29.87
CA ASN A 179 -6.53 34.61 30.58
C ASN A 179 -5.59 35.83 30.50
N HIS A 180 -5.57 36.53 29.37
CA HIS A 180 -4.93 37.83 29.25
C HIS A 180 -5.89 38.91 29.76
N LYS A 181 -5.77 39.23 31.05
CA LYS A 181 -6.19 40.51 31.60
C LYS A 181 -5.37 41.61 30.94
N GLU A 182 -5.92 42.25 29.92
CA GLU A 182 -5.36 43.49 29.39
C GLU A 182 -5.53 44.61 30.43
N HIS A 183 -4.40 45.03 30.99
CA HIS A 183 -4.28 46.27 31.74
C HIS A 183 -4.13 47.43 30.74
N SER A 184 -5.21 48.19 30.54
CA SER A 184 -5.17 49.47 29.83
C SER A 184 -4.50 50.53 30.70
N HIS A 185 -3.28 50.95 30.34
CA HIS A 185 -2.69 52.19 30.82
C HIS A 185 -2.99 53.33 29.83
N SER A 186 -3.55 54.39 30.41
CA SER A 186 -3.73 55.73 29.87
C SER A 186 -2.40 56.38 29.45
N GLU A 187 -2.39 57.13 28.35
CA GLU A 187 -2.40 58.60 28.35
C GLU A 187 -2.23 59.21 26.94
N ASP A 188 -3.05 60.25 26.72
CA ASP A 188 -2.76 61.55 26.10
C ASP A 188 -2.55 61.75 24.57
N SER A 189 -3.59 62.39 24.00
CA SER A 189 -3.58 63.77 23.46
C SER A 189 -3.18 64.04 21.99
N TYR A 190 -4.14 64.52 21.19
CA TYR A 190 -4.23 65.88 20.59
C TYR A 190 -5.07 65.95 19.30
N ASN A 191 -6.14 66.76 19.37
CA ASN A 191 -6.67 67.78 18.43
C ASN A 191 -6.99 67.56 16.94
N GLN A 192 -8.22 68.01 16.64
CA GLN A 192 -8.70 68.90 15.55
C GLN A 192 -9.16 68.38 14.17
N GLU A 193 -10.50 68.42 14.03
CA GLU A 193 -11.31 69.25 13.12
C GLU A 193 -11.47 68.95 11.60
N GLU A 194 -12.77 68.94 11.23
CA GLU A 194 -13.43 69.39 9.98
C GLU A 194 -13.57 68.42 8.78
N GLY A 195 -14.83 68.24 8.30
CA GLY A 195 -15.07 67.84 6.90
C GLY A 195 -16.29 66.95 6.51
N SER A 196 -17.53 67.38 6.79
CA SER A 196 -18.74 67.37 5.92
C SER A 196 -19.35 66.11 5.23
N HIS A 197 -20.70 66.02 5.37
CA HIS A 197 -21.76 65.43 4.48
C HIS A 197 -21.88 63.89 4.38
N SER A 198 -23.04 63.23 4.36
CA SER A 198 -24.47 63.57 4.51
C SER A 198 -25.26 62.24 4.47
N GLU A 199 -26.35 62.15 5.25
CA GLU A 199 -27.56 61.30 5.15
C GLU A 199 -27.46 59.83 4.67
N ASP A 200 -27.83 58.88 5.54
CA ASP A 200 -29.10 58.15 5.35
C ASP A 200 -29.57 57.53 6.67
N SER A 201 -30.88 57.46 6.82
CA SER A 201 -31.61 56.94 7.97
C SER A 201 -31.61 55.41 7.96
N LEU A 202 -31.61 54.77 9.13
CA LEU A 202 -32.67 53.84 9.58
C LEU A 202 -32.25 53.09 10.85
N LYS A 203 -33.25 52.86 11.69
CA LYS A 203 -33.18 52.31 13.05
C LYS A 203 -32.93 50.81 13.00
N HIS A 204 -31.97 50.33 13.80
CA HIS A 204 -31.80 48.91 14.09
C HIS A 204 -32.79 48.49 15.17
N GLU A 205 -33.71 47.60 14.80
CA GLU A 205 -34.53 46.81 15.70
C GLU A 205 -33.73 45.61 16.23
N GLU A 206 -34.00 45.29 17.50
CA GLU A 206 -33.46 44.19 18.27
C GLU A 206 -33.86 42.83 17.68
N HIS A 207 -32.88 41.94 17.48
CA HIS A 207 -33.12 40.51 17.30
C HIS A 207 -32.41 39.73 18.40
N SER A 208 -33.21 39.29 19.37
CA SER A 208 -32.88 38.21 20.29
C SER A 208 -32.82 36.89 19.52
N HIS A 209 -31.64 36.31 19.39
CA HIS A 209 -31.51 34.93 18.90
C HIS A 209 -31.47 33.98 20.11
N ASP A 210 -32.63 33.38 20.38
CA ASP A 210 -32.72 32.15 21.17
C ASP A 210 -31.94 31.08 20.39
N SER A 211 -30.95 30.47 21.03
CA SER A 211 -30.20 29.33 20.47
C SER A 211 -30.62 28.11 21.25
N GLU A 212 -31.56 27.37 20.66
CA GLU A 212 -31.86 26.01 21.06
C GLU A 212 -30.58 25.17 20.90
N VAL A 213 -30.03 24.73 22.03
CA VAL A 213 -28.95 23.76 22.07
C VAL A 213 -29.57 22.42 21.68
N SER A 214 -29.43 22.09 20.39
CA SER A 214 -29.60 20.73 19.91
C SER A 214 -28.37 19.94 20.38
N ASP A 215 -28.56 19.12 21.42
CA ASP A 215 -27.64 18.03 21.77
C ASP A 215 -27.59 17.08 20.56
N HIS A 216 -26.67 17.35 19.64
CA HIS A 216 -26.22 16.35 18.70
C HIS A 216 -25.31 15.42 19.49
N GLU A 217 -25.83 14.25 19.84
CA GLU A 217 -25.00 13.09 20.12
C GLU A 217 -24.10 12.89 18.89
N GLU A 218 -22.83 13.28 19.03
CA GLU A 218 -21.80 12.93 18.06
C GLU A 218 -21.66 11.41 18.09
N GLU A 219 -22.32 10.74 17.15
CA GLU A 219 -21.97 9.37 16.80
C GLU A 219 -20.55 9.42 16.25
N SER A 220 -19.59 9.15 17.13
CA SER A 220 -18.22 8.81 16.79
C SER A 220 -18.26 7.76 15.70
N HIS A 221 -17.93 8.16 14.46
CA HIS A 221 -17.72 7.24 13.36
C HIS A 221 -16.45 6.45 13.68
N ASN A 222 -16.55 5.45 14.56
CA ASN A 222 -15.42 4.58 14.86
C ASN A 222 -15.11 3.78 13.60
N GLU A 223 -13.94 4.04 13.01
CA GLU A 223 -13.45 3.29 11.86
C GLU A 223 -13.29 1.82 12.23
N THR A 224 -13.48 0.94 11.24
CA THR A 224 -13.39 -0.51 11.45
C THR A 224 -11.94 -0.94 11.26
N ASP A 225 -11.38 -1.67 12.23
CA ASP A 225 -10.06 -2.29 12.05
C ASP A 225 -10.15 -3.36 10.95
N GLU A 226 -9.29 -3.20 9.96
CA GLU A 226 -9.28 -3.98 8.73
C GLU A 226 -8.30 -5.15 8.77
N HIS A 227 -7.48 -5.28 9.82
CA HIS A 227 -6.40 -6.27 9.93
C HIS A 227 -6.86 -7.66 10.39
N ILE A 228 -7.97 -8.14 9.83
CA ILE A 228 -8.68 -9.36 10.27
C ILE A 228 -7.85 -10.64 10.19
N TRP A 229 -6.87 -10.73 9.29
CA TRP A 229 -6.03 -11.92 9.07
C TRP A 229 -4.98 -12.12 10.16
N THR A 230 -4.73 -11.11 10.98
CA THR A 230 -3.71 -11.18 12.02
C THR A 230 -4.08 -12.15 13.14
N SER A 231 -5.37 -12.51 13.27
CA SER A 231 -5.80 -13.65 14.08
C SER A 231 -5.73 -14.97 13.29
N PRO A 232 -4.93 -15.97 13.73
CA PRO A 232 -4.95 -17.30 13.13
C PRO A 232 -6.32 -17.98 13.18
N VAL A 233 -7.20 -17.57 14.10
CA VAL A 233 -8.59 -18.07 14.16
C VAL A 233 -9.41 -17.54 12.98
N ASN A 234 -9.29 -16.26 12.67
CA ASN A 234 -9.91 -15.68 11.49
C ASN A 234 -9.33 -16.26 10.20
N GLU A 235 -8.01 -16.47 10.15
CA GLU A 235 -7.31 -17.11 9.03
C GLU A 235 -7.93 -18.49 8.68
N MET A 236 -8.27 -19.29 9.69
CA MET A 236 -8.95 -20.57 9.51
C MET A 236 -10.34 -20.41 8.89
N ILE A 237 -11.14 -19.47 9.42
CA ILE A 237 -12.50 -19.21 8.94
C ILE A 237 -12.48 -18.76 7.47
N MET A 238 -11.62 -17.81 7.14
CA MET A 238 -11.48 -17.30 5.78
C MET A 238 -10.98 -18.38 4.81
N THR A 239 -10.04 -19.23 5.24
CA THR A 239 -9.59 -20.39 4.45
C THR A 239 -10.75 -21.34 4.13
N GLU A 240 -11.61 -21.66 5.11
CA GLU A 240 -12.79 -22.51 4.88
C GLU A 240 -13.72 -21.87 3.84
N LYS A 241 -13.94 -20.55 3.91
CA LYS A 241 -14.79 -19.83 2.95
C LYS A 241 -14.19 -19.79 1.56
N ILE A 242 -12.89 -19.58 1.42
CA ILE A 242 -12.20 -19.68 0.13
C ILE A 242 -12.36 -21.10 -0.43
N CYS A 243 -12.13 -22.15 0.37
CA CYS A 243 -12.34 -23.53 -0.05
C CYS A 243 -13.77 -23.80 -0.54
N GLU A 244 -14.78 -23.34 0.21
CA GLU A 244 -16.19 -23.46 -0.20
C GLU A 244 -16.46 -22.77 -1.55
N THR A 245 -15.93 -21.56 -1.74
CA THR A 245 -16.11 -20.80 -2.97
C THR A 245 -15.40 -21.45 -4.16
N LEU A 246 -14.13 -21.82 -4.02
CA LEU A 246 -13.37 -22.46 -5.09
C LEU A 246 -13.99 -23.81 -5.46
N SER A 247 -14.52 -24.56 -4.47
CA SER A 247 -15.27 -25.80 -4.71
C SER A 247 -16.59 -25.60 -5.48
N LYS A 248 -17.20 -24.42 -5.39
CA LYS A 248 -18.39 -24.08 -6.20
C LYS A 248 -17.99 -23.62 -7.61
N ALA A 249 -16.90 -22.88 -7.71
CA ALA A 249 -16.39 -22.36 -8.98
C ALA A 249 -15.82 -23.48 -9.89
N LEU A 250 -15.17 -24.49 -9.28
CA LEU A 250 -14.56 -25.62 -10.00
C LEU A 250 -14.93 -26.96 -9.32
N PRO A 251 -16.19 -27.44 -9.48
CA PRO A 251 -16.72 -28.57 -8.72
C PRO A 251 -15.97 -29.89 -8.87
N GLU A 252 -15.30 -30.11 -9.99
CA GLU A 252 -14.52 -31.32 -10.25
C GLU A 252 -13.22 -31.40 -9.43
N GLU A 253 -12.74 -30.27 -8.86
CA GLU A 253 -11.55 -30.22 -7.99
C GLU A 253 -11.91 -30.09 -6.51
N LYS A 254 -13.20 -30.12 -6.17
CA LYS A 254 -13.71 -29.95 -4.80
C LYS A 254 -12.99 -30.81 -3.76
N GLU A 255 -12.80 -32.11 -4.04
CA GLU A 255 -12.13 -33.01 -3.09
C GLU A 255 -10.66 -32.64 -2.85
N ASN A 256 -9.96 -32.16 -3.89
CA ASN A 256 -8.59 -31.67 -3.76
C ASN A 256 -8.53 -30.40 -2.92
N PHE A 257 -9.41 -29.43 -3.19
CA PHE A 257 -9.49 -28.19 -2.39
C PHE A 257 -9.80 -28.46 -0.93
N GLN A 258 -10.77 -29.32 -0.64
CA GLN A 258 -11.13 -29.70 0.73
C GLN A 258 -9.96 -30.34 1.47
N LYS A 259 -9.29 -31.31 0.84
CA LYS A 259 -8.10 -31.97 1.42
C LYS A 259 -6.98 -30.98 1.70
N ASN A 260 -6.71 -30.07 0.76
CA ASN A 260 -5.64 -29.09 0.90
C ASN A 260 -5.97 -28.07 2.00
N ALA A 261 -7.20 -27.56 2.02
CA ALA A 261 -7.70 -26.66 3.06
C ALA A 261 -7.62 -27.30 4.45
N GLU A 262 -8.04 -28.55 4.60
CA GLU A 262 -7.92 -29.31 5.86
C GLU A 262 -6.46 -29.41 6.32
N SER A 263 -5.53 -29.63 5.40
CA SER A 263 -4.09 -29.69 5.70
C SER A 263 -3.54 -28.33 6.14
N TYR A 264 -3.98 -27.23 5.52
CA TYR A 264 -3.55 -25.88 5.90
C TYR A 264 -4.17 -25.44 7.24
N ILE A 265 -5.47 -25.65 7.44
CA ILE A 265 -6.18 -25.40 8.70
C ILE A 265 -5.56 -26.18 9.85
N LYS A 266 -5.08 -27.40 9.61
CA LYS A 266 -4.36 -28.16 10.65
C LYS A 266 -3.08 -27.43 11.10
N GLN A 267 -2.31 -26.86 10.18
CA GLN A 267 -1.11 -26.09 10.51
C GLN A 267 -1.47 -24.80 11.28
N LEU A 268 -2.56 -24.13 10.92
CA LEU A 268 -3.07 -22.97 11.65
C LEU A 268 -3.52 -23.32 13.08
N LYS A 269 -4.15 -24.49 13.28
CA LYS A 269 -4.50 -24.99 14.63
C LYS A 269 -3.29 -25.30 15.48
N GLU A 270 -2.24 -25.86 14.89
CA GLU A 270 -0.96 -26.10 15.56
C GLU A 270 -0.31 -24.77 15.95
N LEU A 271 -0.27 -23.80 15.04
CA LEU A 271 0.22 -22.44 15.28
C LEU A 271 -0.56 -21.72 16.40
N ASP A 272 -1.89 -21.73 16.34
CA ASP A 272 -2.76 -21.16 17.39
C ASP A 272 -2.45 -21.79 18.75
N SER A 273 -2.31 -23.12 18.79
CA SER A 273 -1.97 -23.84 20.02
C SER A 273 -0.60 -23.42 20.56
N GLU A 274 0.41 -23.27 19.70
CA GLU A 274 1.74 -22.80 20.10
C GLU A 274 1.69 -21.39 20.68
N ILE A 275 0.97 -20.45 20.05
CA ILE A 275 0.82 -19.08 20.55
C ILE A 275 0.11 -19.08 21.92
N ARG A 276 -0.99 -19.83 22.05
CA ARG A 276 -1.71 -19.94 23.34
C ARG A 276 -0.83 -20.52 24.44
N ILE A 277 0.02 -21.51 24.13
CA ILE A 277 0.97 -22.06 25.11
C ILE A 277 1.90 -20.95 25.58
N VAL A 278 2.53 -20.22 24.65
CA VAL A 278 3.49 -19.14 24.97
C VAL A 278 2.86 -18.03 25.80
N VAL A 279 1.65 -17.59 25.44
CA VAL A 279 0.99 -16.50 26.16
C VAL A 279 0.48 -16.97 27.54
N ASN A 280 0.11 -18.24 27.69
CA ASN A 280 -0.45 -18.74 28.95
C ASN A 280 0.59 -19.10 30.02
N ASN A 281 1.82 -19.52 29.67
CA ASN A 281 2.86 -19.72 30.70
C ASN A 281 3.76 -18.50 30.91
N SER A 282 3.60 -17.45 30.09
CA SER A 282 4.21 -16.15 30.35
C SER A 282 3.75 -15.54 31.68
N LYS A 283 4.68 -14.82 32.34
CA LYS A 283 4.40 -14.01 33.53
C LYS A 283 3.79 -12.65 33.22
N THR A 284 3.97 -12.15 32.00
CA THR A 284 3.42 -10.90 31.51
C THR A 284 2.54 -11.15 30.30
N LYS A 285 1.44 -10.41 30.19
CA LYS A 285 0.60 -10.40 28.98
C LYS A 285 0.68 -9.08 28.24
N GLU A 286 1.66 -8.26 28.61
CA GLU A 286 1.85 -6.94 28.03
C GLU A 286 2.94 -6.95 26.96
N ILE A 287 2.65 -6.35 25.82
CA ILE A 287 3.58 -6.19 24.70
C ILE A 287 3.68 -4.71 24.31
N ILE A 288 4.86 -4.28 23.89
CA ILE A 288 5.11 -2.90 23.46
C ILE A 288 5.48 -2.93 21.98
N PHE A 289 4.80 -2.12 21.17
CA PHE A 289 5.06 -1.93 19.75
C PHE A 289 5.64 -0.54 19.51
N ALA A 290 6.87 -0.48 19.01
CA ALA A 290 7.53 0.75 18.61
C ALA A 290 7.10 1.21 17.20
N ASP A 291 5.90 0.84 16.77
CA ASP A 291 5.43 0.98 15.40
C ASP A 291 3.90 1.15 15.38
N LYS A 292 3.31 1.15 14.19
CA LYS A 292 1.87 0.96 13.98
C LYS A 292 1.40 -0.36 14.59
N PHE A 293 0.12 -0.43 14.93
CA PHE A 293 -0.45 -1.61 15.59
C PHE A 293 -1.62 -2.24 14.82
N PRO A 294 -1.36 -2.96 13.71
CA PRO A 294 -2.37 -3.68 12.93
C PRO A 294 -2.79 -5.01 13.59
N LEU A 295 -2.65 -5.15 14.91
CA LEU A 295 -2.67 -6.45 15.60
C LEU A 295 -3.76 -6.53 16.67
N GLN A 296 -4.80 -5.70 16.58
CA GLN A 296 -5.90 -5.69 17.56
C GLN A 296 -6.58 -7.06 17.65
N TYR A 297 -6.84 -7.70 16.50
CA TYR A 297 -7.41 -9.05 16.43
C TYR A 297 -6.51 -10.09 17.11
N PHE A 298 -5.19 -10.05 16.84
CA PHE A 298 -4.22 -10.92 17.49
C PHE A 298 -4.20 -10.71 19.00
N ALA A 299 -4.13 -9.45 19.45
CA ALA A 299 -4.09 -9.10 20.87
C ALA A 299 -5.36 -9.56 21.60
N LYS A 300 -6.53 -9.33 21.00
CA LYS A 300 -7.82 -9.77 21.55
C LYS A 300 -7.92 -11.30 21.63
N GLU A 301 -7.53 -12.02 20.58
CA GLU A 301 -7.61 -13.48 20.52
C GLU A 301 -6.80 -14.17 21.62
N TYR A 302 -5.63 -13.60 21.94
CA TYR A 302 -4.70 -14.18 22.92
C TYR A 302 -4.74 -13.50 24.29
N GLY A 303 -5.57 -12.45 24.47
CA GLY A 303 -5.70 -11.72 25.73
C GLY A 303 -4.43 -10.96 26.12
N LEU A 304 -3.77 -10.36 25.12
CA LEU A 304 -2.59 -9.51 25.30
C LEU A 304 -3.03 -8.06 25.48
N LYS A 305 -2.41 -7.40 26.45
CA LYS A 305 -2.45 -5.94 26.60
C LYS A 305 -1.33 -5.35 25.76
N TYR A 306 -1.56 -4.23 25.09
CA TYR A 306 -0.56 -3.62 24.24
C TYR A 306 -0.47 -2.10 24.46
N TYR A 307 0.70 -1.57 24.16
CA TYR A 307 0.94 -0.14 23.94
C TYR A 307 1.71 0.00 22.63
N ALA A 308 1.37 1.01 21.84
CA ALA A 308 2.00 1.21 20.54
C ALA A 308 2.37 2.67 20.27
N ALA A 309 3.29 2.90 19.33
CA ALA A 309 3.67 4.23 18.91
C ALA A 309 2.54 4.91 18.11
N PHE A 310 1.86 4.16 17.24
CA PHE A 310 0.80 4.64 16.37
C PHE A 310 -0.41 3.69 16.35
N PRO A 311 -1.61 4.20 16.01
CA PRO A 311 -2.73 3.34 15.60
C PRO A 311 -2.40 2.54 14.32
N GLY A 312 -3.28 1.62 13.92
CA GLY A 312 -3.02 0.65 12.86
C GLY A 312 -2.69 1.29 11.51
N CYS A 313 -3.40 2.38 11.18
CA CYS A 313 -3.30 3.09 9.91
C CYS A 313 -2.32 4.28 9.90
N GLY A 314 -1.44 4.40 10.90
CA GLY A 314 -0.50 5.53 10.99
C GLY A 314 0.42 5.69 9.77
N SER A 315 0.93 6.90 9.52
CA SER A 315 1.98 7.11 8.49
C SER A 315 3.36 6.60 8.94
N ASP A 316 4.30 6.38 8.01
CA ASP A 316 5.70 6.00 8.31
C ASP A 316 6.54 7.16 8.94
N MET A 317 5.88 8.13 9.56
CA MET A 317 6.54 9.27 10.20
C MET A 317 7.08 8.92 11.59
N GLU A 318 8.02 9.71 12.09
CA GLU A 318 8.58 9.53 13.43
C GLU A 318 7.54 9.94 14.50
N PRO A 319 7.34 9.12 15.56
CA PRO A 319 6.41 9.43 16.63
C PRO A 319 6.93 10.62 17.45
N SER A 320 6.02 11.25 18.19
CA SER A 320 6.38 12.37 19.04
C SER A 320 7.38 11.93 20.13
N ALA A 321 8.24 12.85 20.56
CA ALA A 321 9.14 12.61 21.69
C ALA A 321 8.37 12.22 22.97
N LYS A 322 7.12 12.70 23.12
CA LYS A 322 6.22 12.35 24.22
C LYS A 322 5.82 10.87 24.17
N THR A 323 5.47 10.37 22.98
CA THR A 323 5.13 8.96 22.75
C THR A 323 6.33 8.06 23.03
N ILE A 324 7.51 8.41 22.53
CA ILE A 324 8.74 7.64 22.82
C ILE A 324 9.01 7.60 24.33
N ALA A 325 8.95 8.74 25.02
CA ALA A 325 9.13 8.81 26.46
C ALA A 325 8.12 7.92 27.21
N PHE A 326 6.84 7.94 26.81
CA PHE A 326 5.81 7.10 27.39
C PHE A 326 6.12 5.60 27.22
N LEU A 327 6.50 5.15 26.02
CA LEU A 327 6.84 3.74 25.78
C LEU A 327 8.09 3.32 26.58
N VAL A 328 9.09 4.19 26.68
CA VAL A 328 10.30 3.98 27.50
C VAL A 328 9.94 3.83 28.98
N ASP A 329 9.05 4.67 29.50
CA ASP A 329 8.59 4.61 30.89
C ASP A 329 7.83 3.31 31.15
N LYS A 330 6.90 2.91 30.27
CA LYS A 330 6.20 1.61 30.38
C LYS A 330 7.15 0.43 30.41
N ILE A 331 8.13 0.39 29.51
CA ILE A 331 9.13 -0.68 29.49
C ILE A 331 9.90 -0.77 30.81
N LYS A 332 10.27 0.38 31.39
CA LYS A 332 11.01 0.44 32.66
C LYS A 332 10.13 0.07 33.87
N GLU A 333 8.91 0.58 33.92
CA GLU A 333 7.94 0.34 34.99
C GLU A 333 7.54 -1.13 35.07
N ASP A 334 7.17 -1.71 33.92
CA ASP A 334 6.63 -3.07 33.82
C ASP A 334 7.74 -4.11 33.55
N ASN A 335 9.01 -3.67 33.50
CA ASN A 335 10.20 -4.50 33.32
C ASN A 335 10.15 -5.39 32.06
N ILE A 336 9.60 -4.83 30.99
CA ILE A 336 9.44 -5.47 29.69
C ILE A 336 10.81 -5.72 29.06
N LYS A 337 10.99 -6.89 28.44
CA LYS A 337 12.30 -7.36 27.94
C LYS A 337 12.51 -7.16 26.45
N ALA A 338 11.44 -6.94 25.70
CA ALA A 338 11.48 -6.76 24.27
C ALA A 338 10.47 -5.73 23.81
N VAL A 339 10.77 -5.10 22.69
CA VAL A 339 9.90 -4.18 21.97
C VAL A 339 9.74 -4.67 20.54
N PHE A 340 8.52 -4.62 20.02
CA PHE A 340 8.19 -5.11 18.69
C PHE A 340 8.19 -4.00 17.64
N TYR A 341 8.47 -4.36 16.39
CA TYR A 341 8.31 -3.51 15.21
C TYR A 341 7.83 -4.35 14.02
N LEU A 342 7.20 -3.74 13.02
CA LEU A 342 6.60 -4.47 11.90
C LEU A 342 7.63 -4.89 10.84
N GLU A 343 7.26 -5.90 10.04
CA GLU A 343 8.00 -6.24 8.84
C GLU A 343 8.13 -5.04 7.89
N LEU A 344 9.28 -4.91 7.23
CA LEU A 344 9.60 -3.84 6.28
C LEU A 344 9.58 -2.41 6.85
N SER A 345 9.44 -2.24 8.17
CA SER A 345 9.48 -0.92 8.80
C SER A 345 10.89 -0.42 9.10
N SER A 346 11.01 0.88 9.39
CA SER A 346 12.29 1.56 9.58
C SER A 346 12.99 1.20 10.89
N HIS A 347 12.32 0.53 11.84
CA HIS A 347 12.81 0.12 13.17
C HIS A 347 13.51 1.20 14.03
N ILE A 348 13.56 2.46 13.58
CA ILE A 348 14.26 3.58 14.25
C ILE A 348 13.76 3.79 15.68
N VAL A 349 12.44 3.71 15.88
CA VAL A 349 11.82 3.90 17.20
C VAL A 349 12.18 2.74 18.14
N ALA A 350 12.24 1.51 17.62
CA ALA A 350 12.62 0.34 18.40
C ALA A 350 14.10 0.45 18.85
N ASP A 351 14.99 0.89 17.96
CA ASP A 351 16.41 1.11 18.27
C ASP A 351 16.62 2.22 19.32
N ALA A 352 15.84 3.30 19.23
CA ALA A 352 15.85 4.37 20.23
C ALA A 352 15.42 3.87 21.61
N ILE A 353 14.34 3.08 21.65
CA ILE A 353 13.85 2.45 22.88
C ILE A 353 14.89 1.47 23.46
N GLU A 354 15.53 0.64 22.62
CA GLU A 354 16.59 -0.27 23.07
C GLU A 354 17.73 0.50 23.74
N THR A 355 18.16 1.61 23.15
CA THR A 355 19.25 2.44 23.67
C THR A 355 18.95 2.95 25.10
N ASP A 356 17.69 3.31 25.37
CA ASP A 356 17.28 3.92 26.63
C ASP A 356 16.83 2.93 27.72
N THR A 357 16.46 1.71 27.32
CA THR A 357 15.83 0.71 28.21
C THR A 357 16.59 -0.60 28.29
N GLY A 358 17.36 -0.95 27.25
CA GLY A 358 17.93 -2.26 27.03
C GLY A 358 16.92 -3.33 26.59
N ALA A 359 15.66 -2.97 26.31
CA ALA A 359 14.67 -3.89 25.76
C ALA A 359 15.03 -4.24 24.31
N LYS A 360 15.03 -5.52 23.98
CA LYS A 360 15.48 -6.02 22.68
C LYS A 360 14.45 -5.73 21.57
N PRO A 361 14.83 -5.10 20.45
CA PRO A 361 13.99 -5.01 19.26
C PRO A 361 13.75 -6.39 18.65
N LEU A 362 12.48 -6.73 18.40
CA LEU A 362 12.07 -7.96 17.75
C LEU A 362 11.06 -7.65 16.64
N GLN A 363 11.28 -8.20 15.45
CA GLN A 363 10.30 -8.07 14.38
C GLN A 363 9.03 -8.86 14.74
N PHE A 364 7.87 -8.33 14.38
CA PHE A 364 6.60 -9.02 14.42
C PHE A 364 5.92 -8.90 13.05
N ASN A 365 5.76 -10.03 12.36
CA ASN A 365 5.13 -10.08 11.05
C ASN A 365 3.60 -9.92 11.19
N SER A 366 3.02 -8.81 10.73
CA SER A 366 1.58 -8.68 10.52
C SER A 366 1.05 -9.58 9.40
N CYS A 367 1.97 -10.13 8.59
CA CYS A 367 1.67 -10.95 7.40
C CYS A 367 0.90 -10.17 6.33
N HIS A 368 0.89 -8.84 6.43
CA HIS A 368 0.31 -7.96 5.44
C HIS A 368 1.14 -7.97 4.15
N ASN A 369 2.47 -7.92 4.31
CA ASN A 369 3.40 -7.78 3.20
C ASN A 369 4.60 -8.71 3.34
N ILE A 370 5.23 -9.01 2.22
CA ILE A 370 6.45 -9.81 2.15
C ILE A 370 7.40 -9.25 1.11
N THR A 371 8.69 -9.53 1.25
CA THR A 371 9.67 -9.19 0.22
C THR A 371 9.47 -10.05 -1.03
N GLN A 372 9.90 -9.54 -2.19
CA GLN A 372 9.94 -10.33 -3.43
C GLN A 372 10.71 -11.64 -3.26
N LYS A 373 11.80 -11.64 -2.49
CA LYS A 373 12.58 -12.85 -2.19
C LYS A 373 11.77 -13.88 -1.42
N GLN A 374 11.02 -13.45 -0.40
CA GLN A 374 10.15 -14.35 0.38
C GLN A 374 9.05 -14.93 -0.53
N PHE A 375 8.44 -14.09 -1.38
CA PHE A 375 7.42 -14.51 -2.35
C PHE A 375 7.97 -15.58 -3.31
N ASP A 376 9.11 -15.31 -3.94
CA ASP A 376 9.77 -16.22 -4.88
C ASP A 376 10.19 -17.55 -4.22
N SER A 377 10.54 -17.51 -2.94
CA SER A 377 10.90 -18.71 -2.17
C SER A 377 9.70 -19.50 -1.63
N GLY A 378 8.48 -18.99 -1.81
CA GLY A 378 7.26 -19.66 -1.37
C GLY A 378 6.99 -19.56 0.13
N VAL A 379 7.50 -18.52 0.81
CA VAL A 379 7.20 -18.27 2.23
C VAL A 379 5.68 -18.18 2.43
N THR A 380 5.20 -18.81 3.50
CA THR A 380 3.78 -18.86 3.87
C THR A 380 3.48 -17.97 5.07
N TYR A 381 2.20 -17.65 5.28
CA TYR A 381 1.69 -17.04 6.51
C TYR A 381 2.12 -17.83 7.75
N VAL A 382 2.04 -19.17 7.69
CA VAL A 382 2.44 -20.05 8.79
C VAL A 382 3.92 -19.92 9.12
N ASP A 383 4.79 -19.77 8.12
CA ASP A 383 6.23 -19.56 8.34
C ASP A 383 6.49 -18.23 9.07
N LEU A 384 5.85 -17.14 8.61
CA LEU A 384 5.98 -15.81 9.22
C LEU A 384 5.45 -15.78 10.66
N MET A 385 4.31 -16.42 10.92
CA MET A 385 3.74 -16.48 12.27
C MET A 385 4.53 -17.40 13.20
N LYS A 386 5.23 -18.42 12.68
CA LYS A 386 6.20 -19.20 13.47
C LYS A 386 7.40 -18.37 13.89
N GLU A 387 7.86 -17.43 13.07
CA GLU A 387 8.86 -16.44 13.49
C GLU A 387 8.31 -15.58 14.64
N ASN A 388 7.05 -15.15 14.55
CA ASN A 388 6.39 -14.40 15.63
C ASN A 388 6.32 -15.22 16.92
N VAL A 389 5.98 -16.51 16.86
CA VAL A 389 5.98 -17.41 18.04
C VAL A 389 7.36 -17.43 18.71
N ASN A 390 8.44 -17.49 17.94
CA ASN A 390 9.80 -17.47 18.50
C ASN A 390 10.12 -16.13 19.17
N ASN A 391 9.71 -15.02 18.56
CA ASN A 391 9.93 -13.69 19.13
C ASN A 391 9.04 -13.44 20.37
N LEU A 392 7.82 -13.98 20.39
CA LEU A 392 6.95 -13.96 21.57
C LEU A 392 7.56 -14.72 22.74
N LYS A 393 8.17 -15.89 22.52
CA LYS A 393 8.89 -16.62 23.60
C LYS A 393 9.98 -15.76 24.23
N ILE A 394 10.76 -15.07 23.40
CA ILE A 394 11.81 -14.15 23.88
C ILE A 394 11.20 -12.99 24.67
N ALA A 395 10.17 -12.34 24.13
CA ALA A 395 9.55 -11.16 24.74
C ALA A 395 8.86 -11.46 26.07
N LEU A 396 8.18 -12.61 26.13
CA LEU A 396 7.35 -13.05 27.24
C LEU A 396 8.11 -13.94 28.25
N GLY A 397 9.36 -14.28 27.96
CA GLY A 397 10.28 -14.95 28.89
C GLY A 397 10.06 -16.46 29.04
N GLU A 398 9.67 -17.13 27.95
CA GLU A 398 9.50 -18.59 27.87
C GLU A 398 10.71 -19.34 27.27
#